data_AF-A0A1Q3NNM2-F1
#
_entry.id   AF-A0A1Q3NNM2-F1
#
_cell.length_a   1.000
_cell.length_b   1.000
_cell.length_c   1.000
_cell.angle_alpha   90.00
_cell.angle_beta   90.00
_cell.angle_gamma   90.00
#
_symmetry.space_group_name_H-M   'P 1'
#
loop_
_entity.id
_entity.type
_entity.pdbx_description
1 polymer ?
#
loop_
_entity_poly.entity_id
_entity_poly.type
_entity_poly.pdbx_seq_one_letter_code
_entity_poly.pdbx_strand_id
1 'polypeptide(L)'
;MSENEHLKREFTDEERRRLVDYFNLLIEIDQREKARYAKLKDFPKGFAMDGEGRECGLCFRPVYDIAGWFDKWGFKCSNCQDAVNKRKIPGSLCSDYRHEKSIPDTMLASKLNISVRTIRKQIHEGKIIGRRIPNGPYMILRKDNPNLQR
;
A
#
# COMPACT_ATOMS: atom_id res chain seq x y z
N MET A 1 -11.35 -6.18 -43.34
CA MET A 1 -9.88 -6.26 -43.18
C MET A 1 -9.63 -6.90 -41.83
N SER A 2 -8.85 -7.99 -41.80
CA SER A 2 -8.69 -8.86 -40.62
C SER A 2 -7.96 -8.12 -39.50
N GLU A 3 -8.55 -8.09 -38.30
CA GLU A 3 -8.10 -7.35 -37.11
C GLU A 3 -6.69 -7.72 -36.58
N ASN A 4 -5.92 -8.57 -37.27
CA ASN A 4 -4.67 -9.16 -36.77
C ASN A 4 -3.49 -9.07 -37.75
N GLU A 5 -3.51 -8.17 -38.72
CA GLU A 5 -2.41 -8.02 -39.69
C GLU A 5 -1.08 -7.61 -39.03
N HIS A 6 -1.15 -6.87 -37.91
CA HIS A 6 0.01 -6.47 -37.11
C HIS A 6 0.67 -7.63 -36.33
N LEU A 7 -0.01 -8.77 -36.16
CA LEU A 7 0.53 -9.98 -35.51
C LEU A 7 1.32 -10.88 -36.47
N LYS A 8 1.36 -10.57 -37.77
CA LYS A 8 2.02 -11.41 -38.80
C LYS A 8 3.45 -10.97 -39.13
N ARG A 9 3.93 -9.85 -38.59
CA ARG A 9 5.31 -9.41 -38.82
C ARG A 9 6.24 -10.02 -37.78
N GLU A 10 7.47 -10.30 -38.18
CA GLU A 10 8.51 -10.65 -37.23
C GLU A 10 8.88 -9.44 -36.37
N PHE A 11 9.18 -9.69 -35.09
CA PHE A 11 9.80 -8.69 -34.23
C PHE A 11 11.22 -8.39 -34.70
N THR A 12 11.57 -7.11 -34.73
CA THR A 12 12.94 -6.68 -34.97
C THR A 12 13.84 -7.09 -33.81
N ASP A 13 15.16 -7.14 -34.04
CA ASP A 13 16.12 -7.42 -32.96
C ASP A 13 16.03 -6.39 -31.82
N GLU A 14 15.71 -5.14 -32.13
CA GLU A 14 15.52 -4.10 -31.11
C GLU A 14 14.28 -4.40 -30.24
N GLU A 15 13.17 -4.82 -30.85
CA GLU A 15 11.96 -5.18 -30.11
C GLU A 15 12.18 -6.41 -29.23
N ARG A 16 12.93 -7.40 -29.73
CA ARG A 16 13.34 -8.57 -28.95
C ARG A 16 14.21 -8.16 -27.76
N ARG A 17 15.19 -7.26 -27.95
CA ARG A 17 16.04 -6.73 -26.87
C ARG A 17 15.23 -6.00 -25.81
N ARG A 18 14.33 -5.08 -26.22
CA ARG A 18 13.45 -4.36 -25.29
C ARG A 18 12.59 -5.30 -24.45
N LEU A 19 12.10 -6.39 -25.04
CA LEU A 19 11.35 -7.40 -24.30
C LEU A 19 12.24 -8.10 -23.26
N VAL A 20 13.44 -8.53 -23.65
CA VAL A 20 14.41 -9.14 -22.72
C VAL A 20 14.75 -8.19 -21.57
N ASP A 21 15.02 -6.91 -21.87
CA ASP A 21 15.33 -5.89 -20.88
C ASP A 21 14.16 -5.66 -19.90
N TYR A 22 12.92 -5.66 -20.42
CA TYR A 22 11.73 -5.58 -19.58
C TYR A 22 11.62 -6.77 -18.61
N PHE A 23 11.85 -8.00 -19.09
CA PHE A 23 11.85 -9.17 -18.22
C PHE A 23 13.01 -9.16 -17.22
N ASN A 24 14.19 -8.69 -17.61
CA ASN A 24 15.33 -8.54 -16.70
C ASN A 24 14.97 -7.60 -15.54
N LEU A 25 14.31 -6.47 -15.84
CA LEU A 25 13.82 -5.54 -14.81
C LEU A 25 12.79 -6.20 -13.88
N LEU A 26 11.84 -6.97 -14.42
CA LEU A 26 10.85 -7.68 -13.60
C LEU A 26 11.50 -8.73 -12.69
N ILE A 27 12.47 -9.48 -13.20
CA ILE A 27 13.25 -10.46 -12.42
C ILE A 27 14.02 -9.77 -11.30
N GLU A 28 14.64 -8.63 -11.58
CA GLU A 28 15.36 -7.85 -10.57
C GLU A 28 14.42 -7.38 -9.45
N ILE A 29 13.23 -6.89 -9.80
CA ILE A 29 12.20 -6.50 -8.82
C ILE A 29 11.81 -7.69 -7.95
N ASP A 30 11.50 -8.84 -8.55
CA ASP A 30 11.12 -10.07 -7.82
C ASP A 30 12.23 -10.57 -6.89
N GLN A 31 13.48 -10.57 -7.35
CA GLN A 31 14.63 -10.95 -6.54
C GLN A 31 14.81 -10.02 -5.34
N ARG A 32 14.65 -8.70 -5.52
CA ARG A 32 14.70 -7.72 -4.43
C ARG A 32 13.58 -7.94 -3.42
N GLU A 33 12.35 -8.20 -3.86
CA GLU A 33 11.23 -8.52 -2.95
C GLU A 33 11.51 -9.82 -2.18
N LYS A 34 11.92 -10.90 -2.85
CA LYS A 34 12.27 -12.18 -2.23
C LYS A 34 13.38 -12.04 -1.20
N ALA A 35 14.41 -11.25 -1.48
CA ALA A 35 15.48 -10.96 -0.55
C ALA A 35 14.98 -10.27 0.74
N ARG A 36 14.04 -9.32 0.61
CA ARG A 36 13.42 -8.67 1.79
C ARG A 36 12.62 -9.64 2.65
N TYR A 37 11.81 -10.50 2.03
CA TYR A 37 11.08 -11.53 2.76
C TYR A 37 12.03 -12.58 3.37
N ALA A 38 13.11 -12.94 2.69
CA ALA A 38 14.12 -13.86 3.23
C ALA A 38 14.79 -13.29 4.49
N LYS A 39 15.07 -11.98 4.52
CA LYS A 39 15.61 -11.27 5.68
C LYS A 39 14.71 -11.35 6.92
N LEU A 40 13.41 -11.61 6.78
CA LEU A 40 12.51 -11.83 7.92
C LEU A 40 12.83 -13.12 8.71
N LYS A 41 13.61 -14.06 8.14
CA LYS A 41 14.11 -15.22 8.90
C LYS A 41 15.04 -14.78 10.03
N ASP A 42 15.90 -13.80 9.76
CA ASP A 42 16.83 -13.23 10.74
C ASP A 42 16.16 -12.16 11.61
N PHE A 43 15.18 -11.44 11.04
CA PHE A 43 14.43 -10.38 11.70
C PHE A 43 12.91 -10.68 11.72
N PRO A 44 12.44 -11.63 12.56
CA PRO A 44 11.06 -12.12 12.52
C PRO A 44 10.00 -11.07 12.89
N LYS A 45 10.39 -10.00 13.59
CA LYS A 45 9.51 -8.86 13.91
C LYS A 45 9.53 -7.75 12.84
N GLY A 46 10.36 -7.90 11.81
CA GLY A 46 10.63 -6.88 10.81
C GLY A 46 11.89 -6.07 11.08
N PHE A 47 12.19 -5.17 10.16
CA PHE A 47 13.38 -4.31 10.18
C PHE A 47 13.08 -2.93 9.59
N ALA A 48 13.87 -1.93 10.00
CA ALA A 48 13.85 -0.61 9.40
C ALA A 48 14.47 -0.65 8.01
N MET A 49 13.88 0.10 7.07
CA MET A 49 14.42 0.26 5.72
C MET A 49 14.04 1.62 5.14
N ASP A 50 14.84 2.10 4.21
CA ASP A 50 14.59 3.39 3.58
C ASP A 50 13.33 3.39 2.72
N GLY A 51 12.68 4.56 2.70
CA GLY A 51 11.46 4.76 1.93
C GLY A 51 11.68 4.63 0.43
N GLU A 52 12.66 5.34 -0.13
CA GLU A 52 12.97 5.36 -1.58
C GLU A 52 11.72 5.54 -2.47
N GLY A 53 10.76 6.36 -2.02
CA GLY A 53 9.50 6.59 -2.72
C GLY A 53 8.46 5.48 -2.58
N ARG A 54 8.72 4.42 -1.81
CA ARG A 54 7.75 3.33 -1.57
C ARG A 54 6.49 3.85 -0.90
N GLU A 55 5.37 3.28 -1.31
CA GLU A 55 4.08 3.54 -0.68
C GLU A 55 3.88 2.67 0.55
N CYS A 56 3.42 3.28 1.64
CA CYS A 56 3.01 2.54 2.83
C CYS A 56 1.80 1.64 2.52
N GLY A 57 1.89 0.32 2.77
CA GLY A 57 0.81 -0.64 2.48
C GLY A 57 -0.48 -0.43 3.28
N LEU A 58 -0.49 0.47 4.26
CA LEU A 58 -1.69 0.81 5.05
C LEU A 58 -2.33 2.13 4.62
N CYS A 59 -1.53 3.20 4.51
CA CYS A 59 -2.03 4.55 4.30
C CYS A 59 -1.72 5.12 2.91
N PHE A 60 -0.94 4.39 2.11
CA PHE A 60 -0.60 4.71 0.72
C PHE A 60 0.07 6.08 0.53
N ARG A 61 0.65 6.62 1.60
CA ARG A 61 1.51 7.78 1.49
C ARG A 61 2.88 7.32 1.01
N PRO A 62 3.49 8.03 0.04
CA PRO A 62 4.86 7.77 -0.36
C PRO A 62 5.80 8.13 0.80
N VAL A 63 6.88 7.36 0.93
CA VAL A 63 7.91 7.54 1.95
C VAL A 63 9.22 7.84 1.24
N TYR A 64 9.74 9.06 1.38
CA TYR A 64 11.00 9.48 0.74
C TYR A 64 12.13 9.55 1.77
N ASP A 65 12.10 10.56 2.65
CA ASP A 65 13.26 10.96 3.45
C ASP A 65 13.33 10.31 4.84
N ILE A 66 12.33 9.49 5.19
CA ILE A 66 12.24 8.84 6.50
C ILE A 66 12.31 7.33 6.35
N ALA A 67 12.91 6.66 7.33
CA ALA A 67 12.86 5.22 7.41
C ALA A 67 11.40 4.73 7.54
N GLY A 68 11.06 3.69 6.79
CA GLY A 68 9.89 2.87 6.99
C GLY A 68 10.23 1.60 7.76
N TRP A 69 9.24 0.72 7.85
CA TRP A 69 9.33 -0.58 8.50
C TRP A 69 8.81 -1.66 7.58
N PHE A 70 9.57 -2.74 7.42
CA PHE A 70 9.16 -3.92 6.67
C PHE A 70 9.00 -5.11 7.61
N ASP A 71 7.85 -5.77 7.56
CA ASP A 71 7.61 -7.04 8.27
C ASP A 71 6.80 -7.99 7.39
N LYS A 72 6.27 -9.07 7.99
CA LYS A 72 5.46 -10.07 7.27
C LYS A 72 4.19 -9.52 6.59
N TRP A 73 3.76 -8.31 6.93
CA TRP A 73 2.63 -7.62 6.33
C TRP A 73 3.05 -6.59 5.27
N GLY A 74 4.35 -6.53 4.94
CA GLY A 74 4.92 -5.63 3.95
C GLY A 74 5.46 -4.33 4.53
N PHE A 75 5.79 -3.42 3.61
CA PHE A 75 6.35 -2.11 3.91
C PHE A 75 5.30 -1.16 4.48
N LYS A 76 5.64 -0.40 5.52
CA LYS A 76 4.79 0.65 6.08
C LYS A 76 5.62 1.83 6.60
N CYS A 77 5.05 3.03 6.54
CA CYS A 77 5.71 4.21 7.08
C CYS A 77 5.78 4.15 8.62
N SER A 78 6.74 4.87 9.21
CA SER A 78 6.96 4.89 10.66
C SER A 78 5.70 5.23 11.47
N ASN A 79 4.88 6.17 10.99
CA ASN A 79 3.60 6.52 11.64
C ASN A 79 2.61 5.33 11.71
N CYS A 80 2.55 4.52 10.66
CA CYS A 80 1.68 3.34 10.62
C CYS A 80 2.26 2.19 11.46
N GLN A 81 3.58 2.03 11.44
CA GLN A 81 4.25 1.08 12.34
C GLN A 81 3.99 1.43 13.82
N ASP A 82 4.06 2.72 14.18
CA ASP A 82 3.74 3.20 15.52
C ASP A 82 2.31 2.88 15.94
N ALA A 83 1.35 3.01 15.01
CA ALA A 83 -0.04 2.66 15.28
C ALA A 83 -0.24 1.15 15.54
N VAL A 84 0.52 0.30 14.85
CA VAL A 84 0.55 -1.15 15.08
C VAL A 84 1.20 -1.47 16.43
N ASN A 85 2.36 -0.88 16.71
CA ASN A 85 3.08 -1.07 17.98
C ASN A 85 2.21 -0.67 19.19
N LYS A 86 1.49 0.45 19.08
CA LYS A 86 0.55 0.94 20.10
C LYS A 86 -0.80 0.22 20.09
N ARG A 87 -0.96 -0.86 19.31
CA ARG A 87 -2.17 -1.69 19.18
C ARG A 87 -3.43 -0.91 18.82
N LYS A 88 -3.29 0.27 18.20
CA LYS A 88 -4.44 1.04 17.70
C LYS A 88 -5.11 0.31 16.53
N ILE A 89 -4.33 -0.40 15.73
CA ILE A 89 -4.76 -1.18 14.58
C ILE A 89 -4.01 -2.52 14.52
N PRO A 90 -4.62 -3.57 13.96
CA PRO A 90 -3.91 -4.82 13.66
C PRO A 90 -2.89 -4.64 12.53
N GLY A 91 -1.70 -5.24 12.67
CA GLY A 91 -0.68 -5.25 11.61
C GLY A 91 -1.15 -5.91 10.30
N SER A 92 -2.09 -6.85 10.38
CA SER A 92 -2.70 -7.51 9.22
C SER A 92 -3.47 -6.57 8.27
N LEU A 93 -3.71 -5.32 8.68
CA LEU A 93 -4.29 -4.31 7.79
C LEU A 93 -3.25 -3.71 6.84
N CYS A 94 -1.95 -3.85 7.12
CA CYS A 94 -0.90 -3.32 6.25
C CYS A 94 -0.73 -4.12 4.96
N SER A 95 -1.32 -5.30 4.88
CA SER A 95 -1.44 -6.11 3.67
C SER A 95 -2.85 -6.04 3.04
N ASP A 96 -3.72 -5.13 3.50
CA ASP A 96 -5.08 -4.93 2.97
C ASP A 96 -5.06 -3.92 1.80
N TYR A 97 -4.35 -4.27 0.74
CA TYR A 97 -4.12 -3.36 -0.38
C TYR A 97 -5.41 -3.01 -1.17
N ARG A 98 -6.48 -3.80 -1.00
CA ARG A 98 -7.79 -3.60 -1.63
C ARG A 98 -8.77 -2.81 -0.76
N HIS A 99 -8.38 -2.43 0.46
CA HIS A 99 -9.26 -1.75 1.41
C HIS A 99 -10.54 -2.54 1.74
N GLU A 100 -10.43 -3.86 1.80
CA GLU A 100 -11.54 -4.75 2.11
C GLU A 100 -11.89 -4.73 3.60
N LYS A 101 -10.93 -4.43 4.47
CA LYS A 101 -11.08 -4.40 5.92
C LYS A 101 -10.96 -2.99 6.49
N SER A 102 -10.17 -2.13 5.86
CA SER A 102 -9.96 -0.76 6.30
C SER A 102 -9.68 0.21 5.16
N ILE A 103 -10.12 1.45 5.33
CA ILE A 103 -9.85 2.54 4.38
C ILE A 103 -9.37 3.79 5.13
N PRO A 104 -8.30 4.47 4.68
CA PRO A 104 -7.91 5.75 5.25
C PRO A 104 -8.92 6.85 4.86
N ASP A 105 -9.11 7.84 5.74
CA ASP A 105 -10.01 8.98 5.51
C ASP A 105 -9.74 9.70 4.18
N THR A 106 -8.47 9.82 3.77
CA THR A 106 -8.07 10.42 2.50
C THR A 106 -8.60 9.65 1.28
N MET A 107 -8.54 8.32 1.31
CA MET A 107 -9.08 7.53 0.20
C MET A 107 -10.59 7.47 0.21
N LEU A 108 -11.22 7.38 1.38
CA LEU A 108 -12.67 7.44 1.46
C LEU A 108 -13.19 8.78 0.92
N ALA A 109 -12.51 9.88 1.23
CA ALA A 109 -12.83 11.21 0.71
C ALA A 109 -12.76 11.25 -0.81
N SER A 110 -11.68 10.72 -1.38
CA SER A 110 -11.49 10.63 -2.83
C SER A 110 -12.56 9.77 -3.50
N LYS A 111 -12.88 8.59 -2.95
CA LYS A 111 -13.92 7.70 -3.49
C LYS A 111 -15.33 8.33 -3.46
N LEU A 112 -15.63 9.10 -2.42
CA LEU A 112 -16.93 9.77 -2.26
C LEU A 112 -16.97 11.16 -2.93
N ASN A 113 -15.87 11.62 -3.52
CA ASN A 113 -15.72 12.97 -4.07
C ASN A 113 -16.11 14.08 -3.07
N ILE A 114 -15.69 13.94 -1.81
CA ILE A 114 -15.92 14.95 -0.76
C ILE A 114 -14.60 15.37 -0.10
N SER A 115 -14.62 16.49 0.62
CA SER A 115 -13.45 16.91 1.40
C SER A 115 -13.13 15.94 2.53
N VAL A 116 -11.85 15.68 2.77
CA VAL A 116 -11.36 14.98 3.97
C VAL A 116 -11.86 15.65 5.26
N ARG A 117 -12.04 16.98 5.25
CA ARG A 117 -12.60 17.72 6.40
C ARG A 117 -14.02 17.28 6.72
N THR A 118 -14.83 16.98 5.70
CA THR A 118 -16.19 16.47 5.86
C THR A 118 -16.17 15.12 6.57
N ILE A 119 -15.32 14.18 6.14
CA ILE A 119 -15.17 12.88 6.80
C ILE A 119 -14.71 13.04 8.25
N ARG A 120 -13.72 13.90 8.50
CA ARG A 120 -13.23 14.15 9.86
C ARG A 120 -14.30 14.77 10.75
N LYS A 121 -15.16 15.65 10.22
CA LYS A 121 -16.33 16.16 10.94
C LYS A 121 -17.26 15.03 11.36
N GLN A 122 -17.58 14.09 10.45
CA GLN A 122 -18.41 12.92 10.77
C GLN A 122 -17.76 12.03 11.85
N ILE A 123 -16.44 11.89 11.85
CA ILE A 123 -15.70 11.18 12.90
C ILE A 123 -15.81 11.90 14.25
N HIS A 124 -15.64 13.23 14.28
CA HIS A 124 -15.77 14.02 15.50
C HIS A 124 -17.19 14.02 16.06
N GLU A 125 -18.21 13.97 15.19
CA GLU A 125 -19.62 13.83 15.56
C GLU A 125 -20.01 12.41 15.98
N GLY A 126 -19.07 11.44 15.95
CA GLY A 126 -19.32 10.05 16.34
C GLY A 126 -20.11 9.22 15.32
N LYS A 127 -20.39 9.78 14.14
CA LYS A 127 -21.14 9.10 13.06
C LYS A 127 -20.29 8.05 12.33
N ILE A 128 -18.97 8.23 12.33
CA ILE A 128 -17.99 7.27 11.81
C ILE A 128 -16.97 6.98 12.92
N ILE A 129 -16.72 5.70 13.19
CA ILE A 129 -15.66 5.29 14.11
C ILE A 129 -14.32 5.27 13.36
N GLY A 130 -13.54 6.34 13.56
CA GLY A 130 -12.19 6.49 12.99
C GLY A 130 -11.08 6.28 14.02
N ARG A 131 -10.10 5.43 13.70
CA ARG A 131 -8.91 5.18 14.53
C ARG A 131 -7.75 6.10 14.11
N ARG A 132 -7.30 6.99 15.00
CA ARG A 132 -6.25 7.97 14.68
C ARG A 132 -4.84 7.35 14.64
N ILE A 133 -4.21 7.37 13.47
CA ILE A 133 -2.77 7.11 13.32
C ILE A 133 -1.98 8.35 13.81
N PRO A 134 -0.93 8.20 14.64
CA PRO A 134 -0.06 9.31 15.02
C PRO A 134 0.51 10.01 13.78
N ASN A 135 0.37 11.34 13.69
CA ASN A 135 0.83 12.14 12.53
C ASN A 135 0.35 11.63 11.15
N GLY A 136 -0.74 10.85 11.13
CA GLY A 136 -1.25 10.14 9.96
C GLY A 136 -2.74 10.40 9.69
N PRO A 137 -3.35 9.61 8.79
CA PRO A 137 -4.78 9.66 8.53
C PRO A 137 -5.59 9.06 9.69
N TYR A 138 -6.91 9.21 9.62
CA TYR A 138 -7.81 8.34 10.36
C TYR A 138 -7.98 7.03 9.57
N MET A 139 -7.84 5.89 10.24
CA MET A 139 -8.20 4.60 9.67
C MET A 139 -9.62 4.25 10.04
N ILE A 140 -10.44 4.02 9.03
CA ILE A 140 -11.84 3.63 9.18
C ILE A 140 -11.89 2.12 8.93
N LEU A 141 -12.09 1.35 10.00
CA LEU A 141 -12.22 -0.10 9.90
C LEU A 141 -13.67 -0.45 9.62
N ARG A 142 -13.91 -1.27 8.60
CA ARG A 142 -15.27 -1.65 8.19
C ARG A 142 -16.01 -2.43 9.28
N LYS A 143 -15.30 -3.25 10.06
CA LYS A 143 -15.88 -3.96 11.22
C LYS A 143 -16.42 -3.03 12.30
N ASP A 144 -15.84 -1.84 12.45
CA ASP A 144 -16.28 -0.84 13.43
C ASP A 144 -17.37 0.06 12.81
N ASN A 145 -17.61 -0.05 11.50
CA ASN A 145 -18.52 0.81 10.74
C ASN A 145 -19.36 -0.06 9.75
N PRO A 146 -20.22 -0.96 10.24
CA PRO A 146 -20.93 -1.92 9.39
C PRO A 146 -21.86 -1.27 8.35
N ASN A 147 -22.28 -0.03 8.61
CA ASN A 147 -23.16 0.74 7.72
C ASN A 147 -22.42 1.42 6.55
N LEU A 148 -21.07 1.44 6.56
CA LEU A 148 -20.30 1.94 5.43
C LEU A 148 -20.22 0.85 4.36
N GLN A 149 -21.01 1.00 3.29
CA GLN A 149 -21.02 0.08 2.15
C GLN A 149 -19.63 -0.05 1.49
N ARG A 150 -19.42 -1.16 0.76
CA ARG A 150 -18.10 -1.54 0.21
C ARG A 150 -17.58 -0.60 -0.86
#